data_AF-A0A3G4RTU9-F1
#
_entry.id   AF-A0A3G4RTU9-F1
#
_cell.length_a   1.000
_cell.length_b   1.000
_cell.length_c   1.000
_cell.angle_alpha   90.00
_cell.angle_beta   90.00
_cell.angle_gamma   90.00
#
_symmetry.space_group_name_H-M   'P 1'
#
loop_
_entity.id
_entity.type
_entity.pdbx_description
1 polymer ?
#
loop_
_entity_poly.entity_id
_entity_poly.type
_entity_poly.pdbx_seq_one_letter_code
_entity_poly.pdbx_strand_id
1 'polypeptide(L)'
;MTGITKTWCDPNIGVSLITSGVKEQMAVHANTRVSSFQADNIIVHRNEPDYLSRRIYNAEQRESIINVINERQKLLIKRVNDVISRFTTIHM
;
A
#
# COMPACT_ATOMS: atom_id res chain seq x y z
N MET A 1 -16.94 -26.32 25.29
CA MET A 1 -15.78 -25.43 25.15
C MET A 1 -15.88 -24.74 23.79
N THR A 2 -16.63 -23.63 23.70
CA THR A 2 -16.79 -22.87 22.45
C THR A 2 -15.56 -22.00 22.27
N GLY A 3 -14.58 -22.50 21.53
CA GLY A 3 -13.40 -21.74 21.12
C GLY A 3 -13.81 -20.63 20.16
N ILE A 4 -14.24 -19.49 20.68
CA ILE A 4 -14.42 -18.28 19.88
C ILE A 4 -13.02 -17.78 19.56
N THR A 5 -12.52 -18.13 18.37
CA THR A 5 -11.33 -17.48 17.81
C THR A 5 -11.69 -16.00 17.61
N LYS A 6 -11.17 -15.11 18.45
CA LYS A 6 -11.29 -13.66 18.21
C LYS A 6 -10.44 -13.30 16.99
N THR A 7 -11.03 -13.42 15.80
CA THR A 7 -10.45 -12.91 14.57
C THR A 7 -10.55 -11.39 14.59
N TRP A 8 -9.42 -10.72 14.84
CA TRP A 8 -9.32 -9.27 14.77
C TRP A 8 -9.05 -8.85 13.33
N CYS A 9 -10.12 -8.60 12.59
CA CYS A 9 -10.07 -8.07 11.23
C CYS A 9 -10.37 -6.56 11.27
N ASP A 10 -9.50 -5.74 10.67
CA ASP A 10 -9.76 -4.32 10.44
C ASP A 10 -10.23 -4.12 8.98
N PRO A 11 -11.53 -3.88 8.72
CA PRO A 11 -12.06 -3.78 7.36
C PRO A 11 -11.63 -2.49 6.64
N ASN A 12 -11.08 -1.52 7.36
CA ASN A 12 -10.64 -0.24 6.77
C ASN A 12 -9.20 -0.32 6.24
N ILE A 13 -8.53 -1.46 6.38
CA ILE A 13 -7.10 -1.61 6.13
C ILE A 13 -6.85 -2.83 5.25
N GLY A 14 -6.34 -2.56 4.05
CA GLY A 14 -5.97 -3.60 3.09
C GLY A 14 -5.00 -3.07 2.05
N VAL A 15 -4.55 -3.95 1.16
CA VAL A 15 -3.67 -3.59 0.02
C VAL A 15 -4.32 -2.51 -0.86
N SER A 16 -5.65 -2.46 -0.87
CA SER A 16 -6.44 -1.41 -1.51
C SER A 16 -6.05 0.02 -1.08
N LEU A 17 -5.51 0.21 0.13
CA LEU A 17 -4.98 1.51 0.57
C LEU A 17 -3.81 1.99 -0.31
N ILE A 18 -2.92 1.07 -0.70
CA ILE A 18 -1.80 1.37 -1.59
C ILE A 18 -2.33 1.56 -3.01
N THR A 19 -3.18 0.65 -3.50
CA THR A 19 -3.76 0.73 -4.84
C THR A 19 -4.54 2.03 -5.06
N SER A 20 -5.32 2.49 -4.07
CA SER A 20 -6.02 3.78 -4.12
C SER A 20 -5.06 4.96 -4.09
N GLY A 21 -4.04 4.94 -3.23
CA GLY A 21 -3.04 6.02 -3.17
C GLY A 21 -2.26 6.17 -4.48
N VAL A 22 -1.89 5.07 -5.14
CA VAL A 22 -1.25 5.10 -6.46
C VAL A 22 -2.19 5.66 -7.52
N LYS A 23 -3.46 5.26 -7.52
CA LYS A 23 -4.46 5.81 -8.46
C LYS A 23 -4.69 7.30 -8.29
N GLU A 24 -4.80 7.77 -7.05
CA GLU A 24 -4.96 9.19 -6.73
C GLU A 24 -3.76 10.00 -7.23
N GLN A 25 -2.54 9.55 -6.96
CA GLN A 25 -1.33 10.24 -7.43
C GLN A 25 -1.22 10.28 -8.95
N MET A 26 -1.58 9.18 -9.61
CA MET A 26 -1.62 9.10 -11.07
C MET A 26 -2.70 10.02 -11.66
N ALA A 27 -3.87 10.14 -11.02
CA ALA A 27 -4.93 11.04 -11.44
C ALA A 27 -4.53 12.52 -11.31
N VAL A 28 -3.86 12.88 -10.20
CA VAL A 28 -3.41 14.26 -9.94
C VAL A 28 -2.34 14.71 -10.94
N HIS A 29 -1.37 13.86 -11.27
CA HIS A 29 -0.20 14.27 -12.06
C HIS A 29 -0.37 14.05 -13.58
N ALA A 30 -1.22 13.11 -13.99
CA ALA A 30 -1.33 12.73 -15.41
C ALA A 30 -2.73 12.87 -15.99
N ASN A 31 -3.73 13.32 -15.21
CA ASN A 31 -5.16 13.28 -15.59
C ASN A 31 -5.57 11.91 -16.19
N THR A 32 -4.84 10.86 -15.80
CA THR A 32 -4.88 9.55 -16.42
C THR A 32 -5.59 8.62 -15.46
N ARG A 33 -6.71 8.06 -15.91
CA ARG A 33 -7.49 7.12 -15.12
C ARG A 33 -6.81 5.75 -15.16
N VAL A 34 -6.07 5.44 -14.11
CA VAL A 34 -5.31 4.19 -13.99
C VAL A 34 -6.21 3.08 -13.44
N SER A 35 -6.21 1.92 -14.10
CA SER A 35 -6.97 0.74 -13.65
C SER A 35 -6.32 0.12 -12.41
N SER A 36 -7.08 -0.69 -11.64
CA SER A 36 -6.50 -1.45 -10.51
C SER A 36 -5.33 -2.30 -10.97
N PHE A 37 -5.46 -2.99 -12.11
CA PHE A 37 -4.40 -3.81 -12.68
C PHE A 37 -3.12 -3.01 -12.95
N GLN A 38 -3.21 -1.81 -13.51
CA GLN A 38 -2.04 -0.99 -13.76
C GLN A 38 -1.40 -0.48 -12.46
N ALA A 39 -2.21 -0.06 -11.49
CA ALA A 39 -1.74 0.37 -10.18
C ALA A 39 -1.03 -0.78 -9.43
N ASP A 40 -1.63 -1.97 -9.43
CA ASP A 40 -1.05 -3.15 -8.76
C ASP A 40 0.29 -3.56 -9.40
N ASN A 41 0.39 -3.49 -10.72
CA ASN A 41 1.66 -3.74 -11.39
C ASN A 41 2.75 -2.72 -11.01
N ILE A 42 2.40 -1.45 -10.82
CA ILE A 42 3.34 -0.42 -10.34
C ILE A 42 3.81 -0.77 -8.91
N ILE A 43 2.90 -1.22 -8.05
CA ILE A 43 3.20 -1.62 -6.67
C ILE A 43 4.14 -2.85 -6.63
N VAL A 44 3.87 -3.84 -7.47
CA VAL A 44 4.69 -5.06 -7.56
C VAL A 44 6.12 -4.73 -7.99
N HIS A 45 6.27 -3.92 -9.05
CA HIS A 45 7.57 -3.58 -9.63
C HIS A 45 8.14 -2.25 -9.09
N ARG A 46 7.75 -1.84 -7.87
CA ARG A 46 8.13 -0.54 -7.27
C ARG A 46 9.64 -0.36 -7.08
N ASN A 47 10.40 -1.45 -7.01
CA ASN A 47 11.85 -1.44 -6.84
C ASN A 47 12.61 -1.58 -8.18
N GLU A 48 11.89 -1.59 -9.31
CA GLU A 48 12.46 -1.77 -10.64
C GLU A 48 12.43 -0.44 -11.41
N PRO A 49 13.48 0.40 -11.33
CA PRO A 49 13.49 1.73 -11.94
C PRO A 49 13.34 1.68 -13.47
N ASP A 50 13.86 0.64 -14.12
CA ASP A 50 13.70 0.42 -15.56
C ASP A 50 12.25 0.15 -15.97
N TYR A 51 11.50 -0.53 -15.11
CA TYR A 51 10.07 -0.79 -15.34
C TYR A 51 9.25 0.50 -15.15
N LEU A 52 9.53 1.23 -14.06
CA LEU A 52 8.83 2.48 -13.75
C LEU A 52 9.10 3.56 -14.79
N SER A 53 10.33 3.66 -15.29
CA SER A 53 10.69 4.66 -16.32
C SER A 53 9.98 4.45 -17.66
N ARG A 54 9.71 3.18 -18.03
CA ARG A 54 8.94 2.84 -19.24
C ARG A 54 7.46 3.19 -19.14
N ARG A 55 6.89 3.16 -17.93
CA ARG A 55 5.44 3.39 -17.71
C ARG A 55 5.11 4.81 -17.26
N ILE A 56 6.02 5.44 -16.54
CA ILE A 56 5.88 6.79 -16.01
C ILE A 56 7.12 7.55 -16.50
N TYR A 57 6.94 8.34 -17.56
CA TYR A 57 8.05 9.05 -18.21
C TYR A 57 8.64 10.14 -17.32
N ASN A 58 7.79 10.86 -16.58
CA ASN A 58 8.19 11.97 -15.71
C ASN A 58 8.87 11.47 -14.42
N ALA A 59 10.10 11.95 -14.16
CA ALA A 59 10.89 11.60 -12.99
C ALA A 59 10.27 12.07 -11.66
N GLU A 60 9.76 13.30 -11.58
CA GLU A 60 9.13 13.83 -10.37
C GLU A 60 7.88 13.04 -10.00
N GLN A 61 7.10 12.66 -11.01
CA GLN A 61 5.91 11.82 -10.82
C GLN A 61 6.29 10.42 -10.30
N ARG A 62 7.37 9.81 -10.83
CA ARG A 62 7.87 8.52 -10.32
C ARG A 62 8.23 8.61 -8.85
N GLU A 63 8.97 9.64 -8.47
CA GLU A 63 9.40 9.84 -7.09
C GLU A 63 8.20 10.05 -6.15
N SER A 64 7.22 10.87 -6.56
CA SER A 64 5.97 11.08 -5.82
C SER A 64 5.20 9.78 -5.58
N ILE A 65 5.07 8.93 -6.61
CA ILE A 65 4.38 7.63 -6.49
C ILE A 65 5.14 6.68 -5.57
N ILE A 66 6.46 6.61 -5.68
CA ILE A 66 7.30 5.79 -4.80
C ILE A 66 7.14 6.24 -3.34
N ASN A 67 7.14 7.56 -3.10
CA ASN A 67 6.94 8.12 -1.77
C ASN A 67 5.58 7.72 -1.18
N VAL A 68 4.50 7.83 -1.96
CA VAL A 68 3.17 7.40 -1.51
C VAL A 68 3.12 5.90 -1.22
N ILE A 69 3.71 5.06 -2.08
CA ILE A 69 3.79 3.61 -1.82
C ILE A 69 4.52 3.35 -0.50
N ASN A 70 5.64 4.01 -0.26
CA ASN A 70 6.43 3.86 0.95
C ASN A 70 5.70 4.34 2.21
N GLU A 71 5.01 5.47 2.16
CA GLU A 71 4.21 6.01 3.27
C GLU A 71 3.07 5.06 3.64
N ARG A 72 2.31 4.59 2.65
CA ARG A 72 1.20 3.67 2.87
C ARG A 72 1.71 2.31 3.35
N GLN A 73 2.84 1.83 2.85
CA GLN A 73 3.50 0.62 3.35
C GLN A 73 3.92 0.77 4.81
N LYS A 74 4.53 1.90 5.20
CA LYS A 74 4.88 2.18 6.61
C LYS A 74 3.66 2.16 7.51
N LEU A 75 2.55 2.72 7.07
CA LEU A 75 1.28 2.70 7.81
C LEU A 75 0.78 1.26 8.02
N LEU A 76 0.82 0.42 6.98
CA LEU A 76 0.45 -0.99 7.08
C LEU A 76 1.36 -1.75 8.06
N ILE A 77 2.68 -1.57 7.94
CA ILE A 77 3.66 -2.20 8.85
C ILE A 77 3.39 -1.78 10.30
N LYS A 78 3.23 -0.49 10.56
CA LYS A 78 2.93 0.03 11.90
C LYS A 78 1.67 -0.61 12.47
N ARG A 79 0.60 -0.71 11.68
CA ARG A 79 -0.66 -1.32 12.12
C ARG A 79 -0.51 -2.81 12.44
N VAL A 80 0.20 -3.56 11.58
CA VAL A 80 0.48 -4.98 11.83
C VAL A 80 1.27 -5.14 13.13
N ASN A 81 2.27 -4.30 13.36
CA ASN A 81 3.04 -4.29 14.60
C ASN A 81 2.17 -3.93 15.82
N ASP A 82 1.27 -2.94 15.70
CA ASP A 82 0.33 -2.57 16.77
C ASP A 82 -0.60 -3.72 17.14
N VAL A 83 -1.08 -4.49 16.14
CA VAL A 83 -1.92 -5.68 16.38
C VAL A 83 -1.11 -6.78 17.05
N ILE A 84 0.09 -7.10 16.54
CA ILE A 84 0.97 -8.13 17.13
C ILE A 84 1.31 -7.78 18.59
N SER A 85 1.67 -6.52 18.86
CA SER A 85 2.02 -6.04 20.21
C SER A 85 0.90 -6.27 21.23
N ARG A 86 -0.37 -6.16 20.80
CA ARG A 86 -1.53 -6.45 21.67
C ARG A 86 -1.66 -7.91 22.02
N PHE A 87 -1.26 -8.83 21.14
CA PHE A 87 -1.24 -10.26 21.46
C PHE A 87 -0.08 -10.62 22.39
N THR A 88 1.09 -10.00 22.22
CA THR A 88 2.25 -10.26 23.07
C THR A 88 2.09 -9.69 24.49
N THR A 89 1.44 -8.53 24.63
CA THR A 89 1.23 -7.88 25.93
C THR A 89 0.23 -8.65 26.83
N ILE A 90 -0.62 -9.51 26.26
CA ILE A 90 -1.59 -10.32 27.02
C ILE A 90 -0.92 -11.57 27.65
N HIS A 91 0.35 -11.84 27.36
CA HIS A 91 1.10 -12.98 27.89
C HIS A 91 2.23 -12.62 28.85
N MET A 92 2.21 -11.43 29.45
CA MET A 92 3.16 -11.03 30.50
C MET A 92 2.44 -10.57 31.76
#